data_AF-A0A947F276-F1
#
_entry.id   AF-A0A947F276-F1
#
_cell.length_a   1.000
_cell.length_b   1.000
_cell.length_c   1.000
_cell.angle_alpha   90.00
_cell.angle_beta   90.00
_cell.angle_gamma   90.00
#
_symmetry.space_group_name_H-M   'P 1'
#
loop_
_entity.id
_entity.type
_entity.pdbx_description
1 polymer ?
#
loop_
_entity_poly.entity_id
_entity_poly.type
_entity_poly.pdbx_seq_one_letter_code
_entity_poly.pdbx_strand_id
1 'polypeptide(L)'
;MKLKTLLTFGVCGLLTGCSSMQINDFKDTTPEFVPQKYFNGPMTAYGMVKDRDGKVIRRFKGRLVGSWDANGVGTLDEKFVYD
;
A
#
# COMPACT_ATOMS: atom_id res chain seq x y z
N MET A 1 1.71 -44.10 -13.54
CA MET A 1 2.19 -43.14 -12.52
C MET A 1 2.76 -41.84 -13.10
N LYS A 2 3.20 -41.78 -14.36
CA LYS A 2 3.87 -40.58 -14.92
C LYS A 2 2.93 -39.43 -15.34
N LEU A 3 1.69 -39.72 -15.75
CA LEU A 3 0.75 -38.71 -16.25
C LEU A 3 0.15 -37.83 -15.13
N LYS A 4 -0.19 -38.42 -13.98
CA LYS A 4 -0.70 -37.67 -12.81
C LYS A 4 0.37 -36.74 -12.23
N THR A 5 1.62 -37.18 -12.21
CA THR A 5 2.76 -36.35 -11.75
C THR A 5 3.03 -35.20 -12.71
N LEU A 6 2.92 -35.41 -14.03
CA LEU A 6 3.06 -34.36 -15.04
C LEU A 6 1.95 -33.30 -14.93
N LEU A 7 0.70 -33.75 -14.72
CA LEU A 7 -0.46 -32.87 -14.55
C LEU A 7 -0.36 -32.01 -13.28
N THR A 8 0.18 -32.58 -12.20
CA THR A 8 0.38 -31.88 -10.92
C THR A 8 1.45 -30.78 -11.03
N PHE A 9 2.50 -31.01 -11.82
CA PHE A 9 3.53 -30.00 -12.08
C PHE A 9 3.02 -28.84 -12.95
N GLY A 10 2.15 -29.12 -13.93
CA GLY A 10 1.50 -28.11 -14.75
C GLY A 10 0.56 -27.17 -13.98
N VAL A 11 -0.15 -27.70 -12.97
CA VAL A 11 -1.05 -26.89 -12.11
C VAL A 11 -0.28 -25.94 -11.19
N CYS A 12 0.93 -26.29 -10.72
CA CYS A 12 1.76 -25.37 -9.94
C CYS A 12 2.26 -24.16 -10.75
N GLY A 13 2.40 -24.31 -12.08
CA GLY A 13 2.79 -23.20 -12.97
C GLY A 13 1.71 -22.14 -13.18
N LEU A 14 0.45 -22.45 -12.86
CA LEU A 14 -0.68 -21.51 -12.96
C LEU A 14 -0.84 -20.62 -11.72
N LEU A 15 0.01 -20.80 -10.70
CA LEU A 15 0.08 -19.94 -9.51
C LEU A 15 0.96 -18.69 -9.72
N THR A 16 1.21 -18.29 -10.97
CA THR A 16 1.75 -16.96 -11.26
C THR A 16 0.69 -15.96 -10.78
N GLY A 17 0.93 -15.35 -9.61
CA GLY A 17 -0.01 -14.46 -8.94
C GLY A 17 -0.59 -13.42 -9.90
N CYS A 18 -1.85 -13.06 -9.67
CA CYS A 18 -2.51 -11.94 -10.35
C CYS A 18 -1.53 -10.76 -10.49
N SER A 19 -1.44 -10.27 -11.72
CA SER A 19 -0.60 -9.15 -12.17
C SER A 19 -0.30 -8.12 -11.09
N SER A 20 0.98 -7.79 -10.89
CA SER A 20 1.40 -6.70 -10.03
C SER A 20 0.83 -5.38 -10.56
N MET A 21 0.12 -4.64 -9.71
CA MET A 21 -0.32 -3.27 -10.00
C MET A 21 0.87 -2.41 -10.44
N GLN A 22 0.74 -1.71 -11.57
CA GLN A 22 1.77 -0.84 -12.11
C GLN A 22 1.41 0.63 -11.88
N ILE A 23 2.41 1.49 -11.71
CA ILE A 23 2.19 2.95 -11.61
C ILE A 23 1.49 3.48 -12.87
N ASN A 24 1.82 2.91 -14.04
CA ASN A 24 1.21 3.28 -15.31
C ASN A 24 -0.31 3.03 -15.36
N ASP A 25 -0.84 2.14 -14.53
CA ASP A 25 -2.28 1.88 -14.43
C ASP A 25 -3.06 3.13 -13.99
N PHE A 26 -2.37 4.10 -13.36
CA PHE A 26 -2.96 5.34 -12.86
C PHE A 26 -2.73 6.55 -13.76
N LYS A 27 -2.05 6.40 -14.91
CA LYS A 27 -1.61 7.53 -15.75
C LYS A 27 -2.74 8.48 -16.16
N ASP A 28 -3.91 7.92 -16.46
CA ASP A 28 -5.08 8.68 -16.93
C ASP A 28 -6.07 9.00 -15.79
N THR A 29 -5.67 8.76 -14.53
CA THR A 29 -6.51 9.06 -13.38
C THR A 29 -6.54 10.57 -13.14
N THR A 30 -7.73 11.10 -12.89
CA THR A 30 -7.93 12.50 -12.54
C THR A 30 -8.59 12.62 -11.17
N PRO A 31 -8.22 13.63 -10.36
CA PRO A 31 -7.20 14.66 -10.63
C PRO A 31 -5.77 14.12 -10.60
N GLU A 32 -4.85 14.82 -11.29
CA GLU A 32 -3.42 14.49 -11.25
C GLU A 32 -2.91 14.49 -9.80
N PHE A 33 -2.21 13.42 -9.42
CA PHE A 33 -1.63 13.32 -8.10
C PHE A 33 -0.37 14.17 -8.00
N VAL A 34 -0.44 15.26 -7.23
CA VAL A 34 0.70 16.13 -6.93
C VAL A 34 1.07 15.98 -5.46
N PRO A 35 2.17 15.27 -5.11
CA PRO A 35 2.56 15.01 -3.72
C PRO A 35 2.67 16.28 -2.86
N GLN A 36 3.21 17.36 -3.42
CA GLN A 36 3.38 18.66 -2.74
C GLN A 36 2.05 19.33 -2.39
N LYS A 37 0.99 19.03 -3.14
CA LYS A 37 -0.36 19.53 -2.83
C LYS A 37 -1.07 18.61 -1.86
N TYR A 38 -0.94 17.29 -2.05
CA TYR A 38 -1.64 16.30 -1.25
C TYR A 38 -1.07 16.21 0.18
N PHE A 39 0.26 16.19 0.32
CA PHE A 39 0.95 16.06 1.60
C PHE A 39 1.37 17.42 2.17
N ASN A 40 0.48 18.40 2.20
CA ASN A 40 0.78 19.73 2.75
C ASN A 40 -0.34 20.18 3.69
N GLY A 41 -0.01 20.34 4.97
CA GLY A 41 -0.96 20.64 6.03
C GLY A 41 -1.47 19.40 6.78
N PRO A 42 -2.55 19.57 7.59
CA PRO A 42 -3.05 18.53 8.48
C PRO A 42 -3.83 17.45 7.73
N MET A 43 -3.60 16.19 8.09
CA MET A 43 -4.30 15.03 7.55
C MET A 43 -4.53 13.97 8.63
N THR A 44 -5.42 13.02 8.34
CA THR A 44 -5.71 11.89 9.22
C THR A 44 -5.52 10.60 8.44
N ALA A 45 -4.77 9.66 9.01
CA ALA A 45 -4.64 8.31 8.50
C ALA A 45 -5.33 7.31 9.44
N TYR A 46 -5.82 6.23 8.86
CA TYR A 46 -6.37 5.09 9.59
C TYR A 46 -5.63 3.85 9.14
N GLY A 47 -5.33 2.97 10.09
CA GLY A 47 -4.68 1.72 9.76
C GLY A 47 -4.94 0.62 10.78
N MET A 48 -4.46 -0.57 10.43
CA MET A 48 -4.66 -1.78 11.19
C MET A 48 -3.44 -2.69 11.05
N VAL A 49 -3.04 -3.32 12.14
CA VAL A 49 -1.96 -4.31 12.17
C VAL A 49 -2.61 -5.69 12.23
N LYS A 50 -2.15 -6.59 11.36
CA LYS A 50 -2.58 -7.99 11.31
C LYS A 50 -1.44 -8.91 11.73
N ASP A 51 -1.77 -10.03 12.36
CA ASP A 51 -0.81 -11.13 12.58
C ASP A 51 -0.62 -11.96 11.29
N ARG A 52 0.21 -13.01 11.37
CA ARG A 52 0.48 -13.92 10.25
C ARG A 52 -0.74 -14.71 9.78
N ASP A 53 -1.74 -14.87 10.65
CA ASP A 53 -2.99 -15.57 10.38
C ASP A 53 -4.03 -14.60 9.78
N GLY A 54 -3.65 -13.32 9.61
CA GLY A 54 -4.48 -12.26 9.05
C GLY A 54 -5.45 -11.64 10.05
N LYS A 55 -5.40 -12.03 11.33
CA LYS A 55 -6.26 -11.47 12.38
C LYS A 55 -5.79 -10.08 12.76
N VAL A 56 -6.74 -9.16 12.90
CA VAL A 56 -6.48 -7.79 13.35
C VAL A 56 -6.12 -7.79 14.82
N ILE A 57 -4.93 -7.27 15.16
CA ILE A 57 -4.42 -7.24 16.54
C ILE A 57 -4.32 -5.83 17.12
N ARG A 58 -4.31 -4.81 16.26
CA ARG A 58 -4.33 -3.38 16.61
C ARG A 58 -4.97 -2.58 15.49
N ARG A 59 -5.58 -1.46 15.82
CA ARG A 59 -5.92 -0.38 14.90
C ARG A 59 -5.21 0.88 15.37
N PHE A 60 -5.05 1.82 14.46
CA PHE A 60 -4.50 3.11 14.81
C PHE A 60 -5.18 4.23 14.04
N LYS A 61 -5.18 5.40 14.67
CA LYS A 61 -5.48 6.68 14.05
C LYS A 61 -4.21 7.53 14.08
N GLY A 62 -3.73 7.89 12.89
CA GLY A 62 -2.62 8.82 12.70
C GLY A 62 -3.13 10.23 12.51
N ARG A 63 -2.62 11.19 13.27
CA ARG A 63 -2.65 12.61 12.92
C ARG A 63 -1.33 12.94 12.25
N LEU A 64 -1.36 13.49 11.05
CA LEU A 64 -0.16 13.85 10.32
C LEU A 64 -0.20 15.32 9.93
N VAL A 65 0.97 15.97 9.87
CA VAL A 65 1.13 17.33 9.36
C VAL A 65 2.27 17.33 8.35
N GLY A 66 1.91 17.51 7.08
CA GLY A 66 2.87 17.61 5.98
C GLY A 66 3.39 19.03 5.81
N SER A 67 4.66 19.16 5.43
CA SER A 67 5.29 20.43 5.10
C SER A 67 6.36 20.21 4.03
N TRP A 68 6.65 21.25 3.25
CA TRP A 68 7.63 21.22 2.16
C TRP A 68 8.55 22.43 2.27
N ASP A 69 9.85 22.21 2.07
CA ASP A 69 10.83 23.29 2.05
C ASP A 69 11.02 23.87 0.63
N ALA A 70 11.86 24.91 0.51
CA ALA A 70 12.15 25.57 -0.76
C ALA A 70 12.92 24.68 -1.76
N ASN A 71 13.58 23.62 -1.29
CA ASN A 71 14.31 22.65 -2.13
C ASN A 71 13.39 21.51 -2.59
N GLY A 72 12.12 21.50 -2.17
CA GLY A 72 11.17 20.45 -2.48
C GLY A 72 11.31 19.19 -1.60
N VAL A 73 11.95 19.29 -0.44
CA VAL A 73 12.00 18.20 0.55
C VAL A 73 10.73 18.23 1.39
N GLY A 74 9.96 17.15 1.35
CA GLY A 74 8.76 16.96 2.15
C GLY A 74 9.07 16.34 3.51
N THR A 75 8.49 16.88 4.58
CA THR A 75 8.51 16.30 5.93
C THR A 75 7.08 16.04 6.39
N LEU A 76 6.83 14.83 6.91
CA LEU A 76 5.55 14.42 7.47
C LEU A 76 5.74 14.14 8.96
N ASP A 77 5.21 15.00 9.83
CA ASP A 77 5.17 14.78 11.28
C ASP A 77 3.97 13.89 11.60
N GLU A 78 4.20 12.74 12.22
CA GLU A 78 3.20 11.71 12.44
C GLU A 78 3.02 11.39 13.93
N LYS A 79 1.77 11.39 14.39
CA LYS A 79 1.39 10.95 15.73
C LYS A 79 0.31 9.89 15.66
N PHE A 80 0.67 8.68 16.07
CA PHE A 80 -0.23 7.52 16.06
C PHE A 80 -0.79 7.25 17.45
N VAL A 81 -2.10 7.07 17.52
CA VAL A 81 -2.80 6.57 18.71
C VAL A 81 -3.34 5.18 18.37
N TYR A 82 -2.98 4.20 19.19
CA TYR A 82 -3.41 2.80 19.07
C TYR A 82 -4.54 2.50 20.05
N ASP A 83 -5.42 1.59 19.65
CA ASP A 83 -6.42 0.95 20.53
C ASP A 83 -5.92 -0.38 21.13
#